data_AF-A0AAV2EB00-F1
#
_entry.id   AF-A0AAV2EB00-F1
#
_cell.length_a   1.000
_cell.length_b   1.000
_cell.length_c   1.000
_cell.angle_alpha   90.00
_cell.angle_beta   90.00
_cell.angle_gamma   90.00
#
_symmetry.space_group_name_H-M   'P 1'
#
loop_
_entity.id
_entity.type
_entity.pdbx_description
1 polymer ?
#
loop_
_entity_poly.entity_id
_entity_poly.type
_entity_poly.pdbx_seq_one_letter_code
_entity_poly.pdbx_strand_id
1 'polypeptide(L)'
;MASPLSLRSLLHAKHTNSPSIPVNAYRFSAGSCYAVPHRKLRSSTAAATLCFWSSSLSYASLRAGAPQLCGKPIAVKRLPPKRDGFVRCATMEEIEAEKSSIEQDAKVRMEKTIETLRTNFNSVRTGRANPSMLDKIQVEYYGSPVSLKSIAQISTPDASSILVQPYDKSSLKAVEKAIVNSDLGLTPNNDGEVIRLSVPQLTSDRRKELSKVVAKMAEEGKVALRNIRRDILKAYEKLEKEKKLSEDNVKDLSSDVQKLIDDYTKKVDTLFKQKEKELLKV
;
A
#
# COMPACT_ATOMS: atom_id res chain seq x y z
N MET A 1 12.36 -19.67 -64.71
CA MET A 1 13.24 -18.92 -63.81
C MET A 1 13.55 -19.80 -62.60
N ALA A 2 14.83 -20.06 -62.43
CA ALA A 2 15.59 -20.83 -61.42
C ALA A 2 14.87 -21.66 -60.32
N SER A 3 15.19 -22.96 -60.31
CA SER A 3 15.34 -23.83 -59.12
C SER A 3 16.81 -23.72 -58.59
N PRO A 4 17.35 -24.53 -57.63
CA PRO A 4 16.79 -25.42 -56.59
C PRO A 4 17.62 -25.42 -55.24
N LEU A 5 17.33 -26.39 -54.35
CA LEU A 5 18.23 -27.10 -53.39
C LEU A 5 18.37 -26.69 -51.91
N SER A 6 17.99 -27.67 -51.10
CA SER A 6 18.46 -28.12 -49.76
C SER A 6 19.95 -27.94 -49.45
N LEU A 7 20.29 -27.65 -48.18
CA LEU A 7 21.14 -28.47 -47.28
C LEU A 7 21.48 -27.75 -45.95
N ARG A 8 21.40 -28.51 -44.83
CA ARG A 8 22.35 -28.62 -43.68
C ARG A 8 23.02 -27.32 -43.14
N SER A 9 23.19 -27.04 -41.84
CA SER A 9 23.34 -27.87 -40.63
C SER A 9 23.92 -27.00 -39.49
N LEU A 10 23.80 -27.48 -38.22
CA LEU A 10 24.66 -27.15 -37.04
C LEU A 10 24.48 -25.72 -36.46
N LEU A 11 24.32 -25.44 -35.15
CA LEU A 11 24.87 -25.97 -33.89
C LEU A 11 23.87 -25.67 -32.76
N HIS A 12 23.43 -26.63 -31.93
CA HIS A 12 24.00 -26.99 -30.63
C HIS A 12 24.28 -25.84 -29.64
N ALA A 13 23.39 -25.77 -28.63
CA ALA A 13 23.65 -25.82 -27.18
C ALA A 13 24.70 -24.89 -26.53
N LYS A 14 24.27 -24.17 -25.48
CA LYS A 14 24.81 -24.18 -24.09
C LYS A 14 24.33 -22.90 -23.35
N HIS A 15 23.44 -23.06 -22.37
CA HIS A 15 23.75 -23.19 -20.93
C HIS A 15 23.84 -21.85 -20.19
N THR A 16 22.88 -21.65 -19.28
CA THR A 16 23.03 -21.23 -17.87
C THR A 16 23.92 -20.03 -17.56
N ASN A 17 23.36 -19.01 -16.89
CA ASN A 17 23.65 -18.78 -15.46
C ASN A 17 22.94 -17.52 -14.94
N SER A 18 22.03 -17.75 -14.01
CA SER A 18 21.72 -16.84 -12.90
C SER A 18 22.95 -16.70 -11.99
N PRO A 19 23.18 -15.52 -11.36
CA PRO A 19 24.00 -15.45 -10.18
C PRO A 19 23.14 -15.24 -8.93
N SER A 20 23.49 -16.07 -7.96
CA SER A 20 22.99 -16.26 -6.62
C SER A 20 23.35 -15.14 -5.63
N ILE A 21 22.51 -15.05 -4.60
CA ILE A 21 22.76 -14.51 -3.26
C ILE A 21 24.12 -14.99 -2.71
N PRO A 22 24.81 -14.19 -1.88
CA PRO A 22 25.68 -14.76 -0.86
C PRO A 22 25.19 -14.49 0.57
N VAL A 23 25.16 -15.57 1.34
CA VAL A 23 24.98 -15.62 2.79
C VAL A 23 26.37 -15.55 3.45
N ASN A 24 26.50 -14.66 4.43
CA ASN A 24 27.32 -14.71 5.66
C ASN A 24 28.66 -15.48 5.69
N ALA A 25 29.75 -14.80 6.05
CA ALA A 25 30.93 -15.43 6.68
C ALA A 25 31.70 -14.45 7.59
N TYR A 26 31.88 -14.85 8.84
CA TYR A 26 32.72 -14.26 9.88
C TYR A 26 34.23 -14.43 9.61
N ARG A 27 35.02 -13.39 9.90
CA ARG A 27 36.42 -13.44 10.45
C ARG A 27 36.88 -12.01 10.76
N PHE A 28 36.99 -11.57 12.02
CA PHE A 28 38.12 -11.73 12.97
C PHE A 28 39.50 -11.29 12.45
N SER A 29 39.92 -10.07 12.83
CA SER A 29 41.28 -9.69 13.29
C SER A 29 41.21 -8.23 13.79
N ALA A 30 41.14 -7.97 15.10
CA ALA A 30 42.25 -7.84 16.04
C ALA A 30 43.11 -6.57 15.83
N GLY A 31 43.18 -5.70 16.85
CA GLY A 31 44.38 -4.92 17.12
C GLY A 31 44.21 -3.48 17.60
N SER A 32 44.59 -3.25 18.87
CA SER A 32 44.92 -1.98 19.54
C SER A 32 43.74 -1.16 20.08
N CYS A 33 43.39 -1.18 21.37
CA CYS A 33 44.15 -0.79 22.58
C CYS A 33 44.75 0.62 22.41
N TYR A 34 44.51 1.65 23.23
CA TYR A 34 44.48 1.75 24.70
C TYR A 34 43.65 2.99 25.12
N ALA A 35 42.72 2.89 26.07
CA ALA A 35 42.84 3.32 27.46
C ALA A 35 43.24 4.80 27.69
N VAL A 36 42.28 5.62 28.14
CA VAL A 36 42.50 6.98 28.65
C VAL A 36 42.30 6.98 30.18
N PRO A 37 43.28 7.42 31.00
CA PRO A 37 43.17 7.42 32.45
C PRO A 37 42.74 8.78 33.03
N HIS A 38 42.06 8.71 34.17
CA HIS A 38 41.84 9.82 35.10
C HIS A 38 43.15 10.27 35.78
N ARG A 39 43.38 11.59 35.92
CA ARG A 39 43.90 12.19 37.18
C ARG A 39 43.79 13.71 37.27
N LYS A 40 43.82 14.14 38.53
CA LYS A 40 43.49 15.42 39.16
C LYS A 40 44.64 16.46 39.12
N LEU A 41 44.20 17.72 39.29
CA LEU A 41 44.78 18.84 40.08
C LEU A 41 45.86 19.78 39.49
N ARG A 42 45.50 21.08 39.59
CA ARG A 42 46.25 22.24 40.14
C ARG A 42 46.92 23.27 39.20
N SER A 43 46.36 24.48 39.28
CA SER A 43 46.94 25.83 39.53
C SER A 43 47.93 26.51 38.58
N SER A 44 47.54 27.76 38.21
CA SER A 44 48.29 29.00 37.89
C SER A 44 49.36 28.92 36.78
N THR A 45 49.43 29.80 35.78
CA THR A 45 49.74 31.25 35.85
C THR A 45 49.52 31.97 34.51
N ALA A 46 49.23 33.27 34.62
CA ALA A 46 49.19 34.41 33.67
C ALA A 46 49.79 34.34 32.24
N ALA A 47 49.07 34.99 31.29
CA ALA A 47 49.49 36.09 30.38
C ALA A 47 48.56 36.11 29.14
N ALA A 48 47.51 36.94 29.07
CA ALA A 48 47.47 38.36 28.68
C ALA A 48 47.49 38.61 27.15
N THR A 49 46.33 38.93 26.57
CA THR A 49 46.21 39.96 25.52
C THR A 49 44.85 40.65 25.60
N LEU A 50 44.87 41.99 25.67
CA LEU A 50 43.77 42.94 25.78
C LEU A 50 43.33 43.46 24.40
N CYS A 51 42.05 43.84 24.29
CA CYS A 51 41.49 44.97 23.52
C CYS A 51 39.99 45.07 23.89
N PHE A 52 39.59 45.78 24.94
CA PHE A 52 39.34 47.22 25.05
C PHE A 52 38.23 47.75 24.11
N TRP A 53 37.04 47.96 24.68
CA TRP A 53 36.20 49.13 24.45
C TRP A 53 35.66 49.63 25.80
N SER A 54 36.21 50.77 26.22
CA SER A 54 35.67 51.81 27.11
C SER A 54 34.18 52.13 26.84
N SER A 55 33.36 52.67 27.73
CA SER A 55 33.53 53.29 29.05
C SER A 55 32.15 53.44 29.73
N SER A 56 32.18 53.49 31.06
CA SER A 56 31.31 54.27 31.95
C SER A 56 29.79 54.07 31.89
N LEU A 57 29.23 53.43 32.91
CA LEU A 57 28.39 54.17 33.84
C LEU A 57 28.49 53.54 35.24
N SER A 58 29.24 54.22 36.08
CA SER A 58 29.22 54.06 37.52
C SER A 58 27.82 54.41 38.05
N TYR A 59 27.22 53.52 38.82
CA TYR A 59 26.40 53.94 39.94
C TYR A 59 26.77 53.10 41.16
N ALA A 60 27.16 53.80 42.22
CA ALA A 60 27.54 53.26 43.50
C ALA A 60 26.36 52.48 44.12
N SER A 61 26.61 51.26 44.59
CA SER A 61 25.74 50.69 45.62
C SER A 61 26.24 51.18 46.98
N LEU A 62 25.54 52.17 47.50
CA LEU A 62 25.69 52.60 48.88
C LEU A 62 25.40 51.39 49.77
N ARG A 63 26.40 51.00 50.56
CA ARG A 63 26.22 50.19 51.76
C ARG A 63 25.50 51.06 52.80
N ALA A 64 24.20 51.24 52.61
CA ALA A 64 23.35 51.89 53.59
C ALA A 64 23.06 50.87 54.69
N GLY A 65 23.73 51.03 55.83
CA GLY A 65 23.21 50.51 57.09
C GLY A 65 21.84 51.15 57.32
N ALA A 66 20.82 50.32 57.48
CA ALA A 66 19.51 50.79 57.92
C ALA A 66 19.42 50.59 59.44
N PRO A 67 19.14 51.64 60.23
CA PRO A 67 18.68 51.47 61.59
C PRO A 67 17.28 50.86 61.59
N GLN A 68 16.96 50.10 62.63
CA GLN A 68 15.61 49.58 62.84
C GLN A 68 14.61 50.74 62.89
N LEU A 69 13.60 50.71 62.02
CA LEU A 69 12.38 51.48 62.20
C LEU A 69 11.19 50.66 61.68
N CYS A 70 10.15 50.66 62.51
CA CYS A 70 8.91 49.93 62.39
C CYS A 70 8.17 50.25 61.08
N GLY A 71 8.02 49.23 60.22
CA GLY A 71 7.19 49.29 59.02
C GLY A 71 7.11 47.90 58.38
N LYS A 72 5.91 47.42 58.08
CA LYS A 72 5.68 46.10 57.46
C LYS A 72 6.45 46.00 56.13
N PRO A 73 7.17 44.90 55.84
CA PRO A 73 7.91 44.79 54.60
C PRO A 73 6.95 44.70 53.42
N ILE A 74 7.17 45.54 52.40
CA ILE A 74 6.51 45.41 51.10
C ILE A 74 7.02 44.12 50.46
N ALA A 75 6.18 43.10 50.44
CA ALA A 75 6.47 41.83 49.80
C ALA A 75 6.50 42.04 48.28
N VAL A 76 7.69 42.19 47.70
CA VAL A 76 7.86 42.06 46.25
C VAL A 76 7.56 40.61 45.89
N LYS A 77 6.43 40.37 45.21
CA LYS A 77 6.12 39.06 44.62
C LYS A 77 7.28 38.71 43.68
N ARG A 78 8.13 37.76 44.07
CA ARG A 78 9.08 37.12 43.15
C ARG A 78 8.24 36.55 42.01
N LEU A 79 8.43 37.04 40.79
CA LEU A 79 7.85 36.40 39.62
C LEU A 79 8.32 34.94 39.62
N PRO A 80 7.42 33.96 39.43
CA PRO A 80 7.81 32.56 39.40
C PRO A 80 8.85 32.35 38.29
N PRO A 81 9.86 31.48 38.49
CA PRO A 81 10.80 31.15 37.42
C PRO A 81 9.99 30.63 36.22
N LYS A 82 10.25 31.18 35.02
CA LYS A 82 9.72 30.60 33.79
C LYS A 82 10.15 29.14 33.78
N ARG A 83 9.18 28.23 33.83
CA ARG A 83 9.43 26.82 33.59
C ARG A 83 9.84 26.72 32.13
N ASP A 84 11.14 26.62 31.86
CA ASP A 84 11.63 26.19 30.56
C ASP A 84 11.15 24.73 30.40
N GLY A 85 9.97 24.58 29.81
CA GLY A 85 9.44 23.27 29.48
C GLY A 85 10.36 22.66 28.45
N PHE A 86 11.13 21.65 28.86
CA PHE A 86 11.87 20.82 27.92
C PHE A 86 10.85 20.12 27.03
N VAL A 87 10.59 20.67 25.85
CA VAL A 87 9.83 19.99 24.81
C VAL A 87 10.71 18.84 24.37
N ARG A 88 10.37 17.62 24.79
CA ARG A 88 10.93 16.43 24.17
C ARG A 88 10.42 16.43 22.73
N CYS A 89 11.22 16.97 21.82
CA CYS A 89 11.05 16.67 20.41
C CYS A 89 11.20 15.15 20.27
N ALA A 90 10.22 14.51 19.63
CA ALA A 90 10.31 13.09 19.36
C ALA A 90 11.60 12.78 18.61
N THR A 91 12.24 11.67 18.97
CA THR A 91 13.41 11.19 18.26
C THR A 91 13.01 10.80 16.84
N MET A 92 13.92 10.93 15.88
CA MET A 92 13.64 10.57 14.48
C MET A 92 13.15 9.12 14.35
N GLU A 93 13.66 8.23 15.20
CA GLU A 93 13.27 6.82 15.26
C GLU A 93 11.80 6.62 15.67
N GLU A 94 11.30 7.38 16.64
CA GLU A 94 9.90 7.33 17.05
C GLU A 94 8.96 7.82 15.94
N ILE A 95 9.38 8.87 15.21
CA ILE A 95 8.62 9.42 14.08
C ILE A 95 8.54 8.40 12.95
N GLU A 96 9.66 7.76 12.62
CA GLU A 96 9.73 6.74 11.56
C GLU A 96 8.92 5.49 11.91
N ALA A 97 8.97 5.04 13.17
CA ALA A 97 8.20 3.90 13.63
C ALA A 97 6.68 4.15 13.47
N GLU A 98 6.19 5.30 13.94
CA GLU A 98 4.77 5.67 13.86
C GLU A 98 4.32 5.95 12.41
N LYS A 99 5.20 6.52 11.57
CA LYS A 99 4.95 6.66 10.13
C LYS A 99 4.75 5.29 9.50
N SER A 100 5.69 4.37 9.76
CA SER A 100 5.72 3.08 9.09
C SER A 100 4.50 2.22 9.43
N SER A 101 4.04 2.23 10.68
CA SER A 101 2.86 1.47 11.13
C SER A 101 1.59 1.99 10.44
N ILE A 102 1.36 3.31 10.46
CA ILE A 102 0.16 3.94 9.89
C ILE A 102 0.13 3.78 8.37
N GLU A 103 1.27 3.90 7.69
CA GLU A 103 1.35 3.69 6.24
C GLU A 103 1.07 2.25 5.84
N GLN A 104 1.55 1.26 6.60
CA GLN A 104 1.27 -0.15 6.35
C GLN A 104 -0.22 -0.43 6.51
N ASP A 105 -0.83 0.04 7.59
CA ASP A 105 -2.27 -0.08 7.81
C ASP A 105 -3.10 0.61 6.73
N ALA A 106 -2.63 1.75 6.23
CA ALA A 106 -3.23 2.42 5.09
C ALA A 106 -3.16 1.56 3.82
N LYS A 107 -1.99 1.03 3.48
CA LYS A 107 -1.75 0.20 2.29
C LYS A 107 -2.63 -1.05 2.32
N VAL A 108 -2.66 -1.78 3.43
CA VAL A 108 -3.50 -2.98 3.58
C VAL A 108 -4.99 -2.67 3.38
N ARG A 109 -5.48 -1.57 3.95
CA ARG A 109 -6.89 -1.16 3.78
C ARG A 109 -7.20 -0.72 2.34
N MET A 110 -6.28 -0.01 1.70
CA MET A 110 -6.42 0.41 0.30
C MET A 110 -6.41 -0.79 -0.65
N GLU A 111 -5.51 -1.75 -0.46
CA GLU A 111 -5.45 -2.98 -1.25
C GLU A 111 -6.74 -3.80 -1.14
N LYS A 112 -7.24 -4.01 0.09
CA LYS A 112 -8.55 -4.64 0.33
C LYS A 112 -9.69 -3.91 -0.40
N THR A 113 -9.64 -2.59 -0.44
CA THR A 113 -10.64 -1.79 -1.17
C THR A 113 -10.55 -2.03 -2.68
N ILE A 114 -9.35 -2.16 -3.24
CA ILE A 114 -9.18 -2.50 -4.66
C ILE A 114 -9.67 -3.93 -4.95
N GLU A 115 -9.41 -4.88 -4.06
CA GLU A 115 -9.87 -6.27 -4.20
C GLU A 115 -11.39 -6.40 -4.16
N THR A 116 -12.06 -5.69 -3.24
CA THR A 116 -13.52 -5.65 -3.20
C THR A 116 -14.09 -5.03 -4.47
N LEU A 117 -13.50 -3.93 -4.96
CA LEU A 117 -13.90 -3.32 -6.23
C LEU A 117 -13.73 -4.26 -7.42
N ARG A 118 -12.63 -5.02 -7.49
CA ARG A 118 -12.43 -6.04 -8.53
C ARG A 118 -13.49 -7.13 -8.48
N THR A 119 -13.78 -7.65 -7.28
CA THR A 119 -14.83 -8.65 -7.07
C THR A 119 -16.20 -8.13 -7.49
N ASN A 120 -16.49 -6.89 -7.12
CA ASN A 120 -17.70 -6.17 -7.49
C ASN A 120 -17.82 -6.03 -9.02
N PHE A 121 -16.77 -5.57 -9.71
CA PHE A 121 -16.79 -5.50 -11.18
C PHE A 121 -16.90 -6.87 -11.86
N ASN A 122 -16.37 -7.93 -11.26
CA ASN A 122 -16.51 -9.30 -11.77
C ASN A 122 -17.95 -9.83 -11.65
N SER A 123 -18.72 -9.36 -10.67
CA SER A 123 -20.15 -9.73 -10.56
C SER A 123 -21.02 -9.13 -11.66
N VAL A 124 -20.59 -8.02 -12.28
CA VAL A 124 -21.33 -7.38 -13.37
C VAL A 124 -21.08 -8.14 -14.68
N ARG A 125 -22.14 -8.79 -15.18
CA ARG A 125 -22.11 -9.54 -16.46
C ARG A 125 -22.05 -8.55 -17.63
N THR A 126 -21.00 -8.62 -18.44
CA THR A 126 -20.74 -7.72 -19.58
C THR A 126 -21.23 -8.28 -20.92
N GLY A 127 -21.77 -9.50 -20.95
CA GLY A 127 -22.13 -10.20 -22.20
C GLY A 127 -20.91 -10.75 -22.96
N ARG A 128 -19.70 -10.58 -22.39
CA ARG A 128 -18.48 -11.19 -22.89
C ARG A 128 -18.21 -12.50 -22.17
N ALA A 129 -17.76 -13.50 -22.92
CA ALA A 129 -17.29 -14.78 -22.43
C ALA A 129 -16.09 -14.57 -21.49
N ASN A 130 -16.28 -14.88 -20.20
CA ASN A 130 -15.23 -14.85 -19.19
C ASN A 130 -15.21 -16.20 -18.45
N PRO A 131 -14.03 -16.82 -18.27
CA PRO A 131 -13.92 -18.13 -17.63
C PRO A 131 -14.39 -18.11 -16.17
N SER A 132 -14.26 -16.97 -15.48
CA SER A 132 -14.69 -16.79 -14.09
C SER A 132 -16.20 -16.94 -13.86
N MET A 133 -17.01 -16.96 -14.92
CA MET A 133 -18.45 -17.26 -14.79
C MET A 133 -18.71 -18.68 -14.29
N LEU A 134 -17.80 -19.62 -14.58
CA LEU A 134 -17.96 -21.04 -14.27
C LEU A 134 -17.31 -21.44 -12.92
N ASP A 135 -16.65 -20.51 -12.22
CA ASP A 135 -15.93 -20.79 -10.98
C ASP A 135 -16.84 -21.28 -9.84
N LYS A 136 -18.12 -20.89 -9.85
CA LYS A 136 -19.11 -21.31 -8.84
C LYS A 136 -19.70 -22.70 -9.07
N ILE A 137 -19.47 -23.30 -10.23
CA ILE A 137 -20.10 -24.57 -10.61
C ILE A 137 -19.33 -25.73 -9.98
N GLN A 138 -20.08 -26.58 -9.29
CA GLN A 138 -19.59 -27.85 -8.77
C GLN A 138 -20.13 -28.98 -9.65
N VAL A 139 -19.26 -29.92 -9.99
CA VAL A 139 -19.57 -31.10 -10.80
C VAL A 139 -19.39 -32.32 -9.91
N GLU A 140 -20.35 -33.23 -9.96
CA GLU A 140 -20.22 -34.52 -9.28
C GLU A 140 -19.23 -35.40 -10.05
N TYR A 141 -18.10 -35.69 -9.41
CA TYR A 141 -17.05 -36.54 -9.96
C TYR A 141 -16.73 -37.64 -8.96
N TYR A 142 -16.96 -38.89 -9.38
CA TYR A 142 -16.89 -40.10 -8.54
C TYR A 142 -17.61 -39.99 -7.18
N GLY A 143 -18.82 -39.42 -7.17
CA GLY A 143 -19.66 -39.32 -5.96
C GLY A 143 -19.26 -38.21 -5.00
N SER A 144 -18.36 -37.30 -5.40
CA SER A 144 -18.01 -36.11 -4.63
C SER A 144 -18.17 -34.83 -5.46
N PRO A 145 -18.68 -33.73 -4.88
CA PRO A 145 -18.75 -32.45 -5.58
C PRO A 145 -17.37 -31.80 -5.65
N VAL A 146 -16.88 -31.57 -6.87
CA VAL A 146 -15.59 -30.93 -7.14
C VAL A 146 -15.81 -29.70 -8.03
N SER A 147 -14.95 -28.69 -7.92
CA SER A 147 -15.06 -27.50 -8.77
C SER A 147 -14.82 -27.81 -10.24
N LEU A 148 -15.58 -27.19 -11.15
CA LEU A 148 -15.43 -27.39 -12.59
C LEU A 148 -14.00 -27.08 -13.07
N LYS A 149 -13.38 -26.04 -12.50
CA LYS A 149 -12.01 -25.61 -12.82
C LYS A 149 -10.94 -26.67 -12.54
N SER A 150 -11.18 -27.60 -11.61
CA SER A 150 -10.26 -28.69 -11.31
C SER A 150 -10.38 -29.86 -12.28
N ILE A 151 -11.56 -30.05 -12.89
CA ILE A 151 -11.86 -31.18 -13.77
C ILE A 151 -11.65 -30.83 -15.26
N ALA A 152 -11.74 -29.53 -15.59
CA ALA A 152 -11.68 -29.07 -16.97
C ALA A 152 -10.83 -27.82 -17.14
N GLN A 153 -10.17 -27.74 -18.29
CA GLN A 153 -9.55 -26.53 -18.78
C GLN A 153 -10.62 -25.63 -19.41
N ILE A 154 -10.70 -24.39 -18.93
CA ILE A 154 -11.65 -23.38 -19.41
C ILE A 154 -10.87 -22.37 -20.26
N SER A 155 -11.30 -22.18 -21.51
CA SER A 155 -10.71 -21.23 -22.45
C SER A 155 -11.78 -20.41 -23.15
N THR A 156 -11.41 -19.22 -23.63
CA THR A 156 -12.31 -18.32 -24.36
C THR A 156 -11.72 -18.06 -25.74
N PRO A 157 -12.07 -18.87 -26.75
CA PRO A 157 -11.55 -18.68 -28.11
C PRO A 157 -12.13 -17.41 -28.76
N ASP A 158 -13.42 -17.12 -28.53
CA ASP A 158 -14.07 -15.89 -29.01
C ASP A 158 -14.68 -15.09 -27.85
N ALA A 159 -15.02 -13.83 -28.11
CA ALA A 159 -15.63 -12.95 -27.11
C ALA A 159 -17.04 -13.39 -26.67
N SER A 160 -17.71 -14.26 -27.42
CA SER A 160 -19.06 -14.77 -27.13
C SER A 160 -19.10 -16.26 -26.81
N SER A 161 -17.97 -16.96 -26.90
CA SER A 161 -17.90 -18.42 -26.73
C SER A 161 -16.95 -18.80 -25.60
N ILE A 162 -17.38 -19.74 -24.75
CA ILE A 162 -16.53 -20.39 -23.75
C ILE A 162 -16.36 -21.85 -24.16
N LEU A 163 -15.12 -22.32 -24.21
CA LEU A 163 -14.77 -23.71 -24.45
C LEU A 163 -14.32 -24.33 -23.13
N VAL A 164 -15.03 -25.39 -22.72
CA VAL A 164 -14.71 -26.21 -21.56
C VAL A 164 -14.23 -27.56 -22.05
N GLN A 165 -12.95 -27.87 -21.80
CA GLN A 165 -12.32 -29.13 -22.16
C GLN A 165 -12.07 -29.94 -20.88
N PRO A 166 -12.92 -30.94 -20.56
CA PRO A 166 -12.64 -31.83 -19.44
C PRO A 166 -11.40 -32.67 -19.73
N TYR A 167 -10.62 -32.97 -18.69
CA TYR A 167 -9.48 -33.88 -18.82
C TYR A 167 -9.94 -35.32 -19.10
N ASP A 168 -11.12 -35.70 -18.59
CA ASP A 168 -11.70 -37.02 -18.78
C ASP A 168 -13.00 -36.99 -19.60
N LYS A 169 -13.06 -37.74 -20.69
CA LYS A 169 -14.24 -37.85 -21.56
C LYS A 169 -15.46 -38.46 -20.85
N SER A 170 -15.25 -39.29 -19.84
CA SER A 170 -16.34 -39.87 -19.03
C SER A 170 -17.11 -38.82 -18.23
N SER A 171 -16.46 -37.71 -17.87
CA SER A 171 -17.04 -36.62 -17.07
C SER A 171 -17.88 -35.63 -17.88
N LEU A 172 -17.85 -35.67 -19.21
CA LEU A 172 -18.57 -34.74 -20.10
C LEU A 172 -20.06 -34.60 -19.74
N LYS A 173 -20.76 -35.71 -19.57
CA LYS A 173 -22.19 -35.72 -19.23
C LYS A 173 -22.48 -35.13 -17.85
N ALA A 174 -21.56 -35.29 -16.89
CA ALA A 174 -21.71 -34.70 -15.56
C ALA A 174 -21.51 -33.19 -15.62
N VAL A 175 -20.51 -32.73 -16.39
CA VAL A 175 -20.22 -31.30 -16.60
C VAL A 175 -21.39 -30.61 -17.30
N GLU A 176 -21.97 -31.20 -18.35
CA GLU A 176 -23.15 -30.67 -19.03
C GLU A 176 -24.33 -30.48 -18.07
N LYS A 177 -24.65 -31.51 -17.29
CA LYS A 177 -25.72 -31.46 -16.29
C LYS A 177 -25.45 -30.38 -15.25
N ALA A 178 -24.22 -30.27 -14.76
CA ALA A 178 -23.85 -29.25 -13.78
C ALA A 178 -24.02 -27.81 -14.34
N ILE A 179 -23.68 -27.59 -15.62
CA ILE A 179 -23.85 -26.29 -16.27
C ILE A 179 -25.33 -25.97 -16.47
N VAL A 180 -26.14 -26.92 -16.93
CA VAL A 180 -27.59 -26.72 -17.13
C VAL A 180 -28.32 -26.50 -15.80
N ASN A 181 -27.93 -27.24 -14.76
CA ASN A 181 -28.50 -27.08 -13.41
C ASN A 181 -28.05 -25.78 -12.73
N SER A 182 -27.04 -25.09 -13.26
CA SER A 182 -26.56 -23.83 -12.70
C SER A 182 -27.45 -22.65 -13.13
N ASP A 183 -27.57 -21.63 -12.27
CA ASP A 183 -28.34 -20.40 -12.52
C ASP A 183 -27.74 -19.47 -13.60
N LEU A 184 -26.89 -19.99 -14.48
CA LEU A 184 -26.30 -19.22 -15.58
C LEU A 184 -27.21 -19.12 -16.80
N GLY A 185 -28.13 -20.07 -16.98
CA GLY A 185 -29.07 -20.08 -18.11
C GLY A 185 -28.39 -20.24 -19.47
N LEU A 186 -27.23 -20.92 -19.51
CA LEU A 186 -26.48 -21.19 -20.73
C LEU A 186 -26.75 -22.60 -21.23
N THR A 187 -26.93 -22.74 -22.54
CA THR A 187 -27.12 -24.05 -23.19
C THR A 187 -25.78 -24.60 -23.68
N PRO A 188 -25.29 -25.74 -23.16
CA PRO A 188 -24.06 -26.37 -23.66
C PRO A 188 -24.27 -27.05 -25.01
N ASN A 189 -23.33 -26.84 -25.93
CA ASN A 189 -23.20 -27.60 -27.16
C ASN A 189 -22.04 -28.59 -27.01
N ASN A 190 -22.27 -29.87 -27.30
CA ASN A 190 -21.27 -30.92 -27.13
C ASN A 190 -20.66 -31.33 -28.47
N ASP A 191 -19.34 -31.19 -28.60
CA ASP A 191 -18.56 -31.60 -29.77
C ASP A 191 -17.93 -33.02 -29.59
N GLY A 192 -18.30 -33.73 -28.51
CA GLY A 192 -17.83 -35.10 -28.15
C GLY A 192 -16.55 -35.15 -27.33
N GLU A 193 -15.73 -34.09 -27.40
CA GLU A 193 -14.51 -33.91 -26.61
C GLU A 193 -14.49 -32.60 -25.83
N VAL A 194 -15.13 -31.56 -26.38
CA VAL A 194 -15.20 -30.22 -25.78
C VAL A 194 -16.65 -29.77 -25.68
N ILE A 195 -16.96 -29.00 -24.64
CA ILE A 195 -18.26 -28.36 -24.44
C ILE A 195 -18.13 -26.88 -24.80
N ARG A 196 -18.98 -26.40 -25.69
CA ARG A 196 -19.04 -25.00 -26.12
C ARG A 196 -20.28 -24.31 -25.54
N LEU A 197 -20.06 -23.24 -24.80
CA LEU A 197 -21.11 -22.37 -24.27
C LEU A 197 -21.19 -21.10 -25.11
N SER A 198 -22.39 -20.76 -25.58
CA SER A 198 -22.68 -19.49 -26.23
C SER A 198 -23.23 -18.49 -25.21
N VAL A 199 -22.57 -17.34 -25.08
CA VAL A 199 -23.05 -16.23 -24.24
C VAL A 199 -23.95 -15.34 -25.09
N PRO A 200 -25.20 -15.08 -24.67
CA PRO A 200 -26.09 -14.19 -25.40
C PRO A 200 -25.58 -12.74 -25.36
N GLN A 201 -25.77 -12.04 -26.49
CA GLN A 201 -25.38 -10.63 -26.61
C GLN A 201 -26.33 -9.73 -25.82
N LEU A 202 -25.78 -8.72 -25.15
CA LEU A 202 -26.57 -7.71 -24.45
C LEU A 202 -27.11 -6.66 -25.43
N THR A 203 -28.35 -6.22 -25.22
CA THR A 203 -28.94 -5.09 -25.96
C THR A 203 -28.31 -3.76 -25.56
N SER A 204 -28.41 -2.76 -26.44
CA SER A 204 -27.83 -1.42 -26.23
C SER A 204 -28.38 -0.72 -24.98
N ASP A 205 -29.68 -0.83 -24.71
CA ASP A 205 -30.31 -0.19 -23.56
C ASP A 205 -29.87 -0.84 -22.24
N ARG A 206 -29.75 -2.17 -22.20
CA ARG A 206 -29.20 -2.88 -21.04
C ARG A 206 -27.75 -2.48 -20.74
N ARG A 207 -26.92 -2.26 -21.77
CA ARG A 207 -25.54 -1.78 -21.57
C ARG A 207 -25.48 -0.39 -20.94
N LYS A 208 -26.37 0.53 -21.33
CA LYS A 208 -26.48 1.87 -20.72
C LYS A 208 -26.93 1.81 -19.25
N GLU A 209 -27.77 0.85 -18.89
CA GLU A 209 -28.13 0.63 -17.49
C GLU A 209 -26.96 0.09 -16.67
N LEU A 210 -26.23 -0.89 -17.22
CA LEU A 210 -25.07 -1.48 -16.56
C LEU A 210 -23.92 -0.48 -16.40
N SER A 211 -23.69 0.41 -17.36
CA SER A 211 -22.66 1.45 -17.22
C SER A 211 -22.93 2.38 -16.04
N LYS A 212 -24.20 2.73 -15.79
CA LYS A 212 -24.61 3.51 -14.60
C LYS A 212 -24.34 2.74 -13.31
N VAL A 213 -24.58 1.43 -13.29
CA VAL A 213 -24.29 0.59 -12.11
C VAL A 213 -22.78 0.53 -11.85
N VAL A 214 -21.98 0.29 -12.88
CA VAL A 214 -20.51 0.27 -12.77
C VAL A 214 -19.95 1.62 -12.29
N ALA A 215 -20.53 2.74 -12.75
CA ALA A 215 -20.15 4.07 -12.27
C ALA A 215 -20.45 4.26 -10.77
N LYS A 216 -21.61 3.79 -10.28
CA LYS A 216 -21.93 3.84 -8.85
C LYS A 216 -20.91 3.05 -8.02
N MET A 217 -20.56 1.85 -8.45
CA MET A 217 -19.58 0.99 -7.77
C MET A 217 -18.18 1.61 -7.73
N ALA A 218 -17.77 2.31 -8.81
CA ALA A 218 -16.51 3.04 -8.83
C ALA A 218 -16.51 4.22 -7.84
N GLU A 219 -17.63 4.95 -7.73
CA GLU A 219 -17.76 6.05 -6.77
C GLU A 219 -17.76 5.56 -5.32
N GLU A 220 -18.42 4.44 -5.01
CA GLU A 220 -18.33 3.77 -3.70
C GLU A 220 -16.88 3.46 -3.33
N GLY A 221 -16.09 2.95 -4.29
CA GLY A 221 -14.65 2.72 -4.14
C GLY A 221 -13.86 3.99 -3.80
N LYS A 222 -14.13 5.09 -4.52
CA LYS A 222 -13.48 6.38 -4.24
C LYS A 222 -13.90 6.94 -2.88
N VAL A 223 -15.16 6.78 -2.47
CA VAL A 223 -15.64 7.17 -1.14
C VAL A 223 -14.92 6.38 -0.05
N ALA A 224 -14.71 5.07 -0.24
CA ALA A 224 -13.94 4.25 0.70
C ALA A 224 -12.49 4.75 0.84
N LEU A 225 -11.80 5.07 -0.27
CA LEU A 225 -10.45 5.66 -0.22
C LEU A 225 -10.44 7.01 0.52
N ARG A 226 -11.44 7.87 0.33
CA ARG A 226 -11.56 9.15 1.05
C ARG A 226 -11.77 8.94 2.55
N ASN A 227 -12.52 7.92 2.95
CA ASN A 227 -12.72 7.57 4.35
C ASN A 227 -11.41 7.09 4.99
N ILE A 228 -10.66 6.22 4.30
CA ILE A 228 -9.34 5.78 4.76
C ILE A 228 -8.41 6.99 4.98
N ARG A 229 -8.38 7.94 4.03
CA ARG A 229 -7.60 9.19 4.17
C ARG A 229 -8.02 9.98 5.42
N ARG A 230 -9.32 10.15 5.65
CA ARG A 230 -9.84 10.86 6.84
C ARG A 230 -9.40 10.18 8.14
N ASP A 231 -9.41 8.86 8.18
CA ASP A 231 -9.03 8.11 9.39
C ASP A 231 -7.52 8.22 9.66
N ILE A 232 -6.69 8.21 8.62
CA ILE A 232 -5.24 8.40 8.75
C ILE A 232 -4.91 9.82 9.22
N LEU A 233 -5.54 10.84 8.63
CA LEU A 233 -5.33 12.23 9.06
C LEU A 233 -5.75 12.43 10.53
N LYS A 234 -6.87 11.84 10.94
CA LYS A 234 -7.29 11.84 12.36
C LYS A 234 -6.29 11.12 13.27
N ALA A 235 -5.59 10.09 12.77
CA ALA A 235 -4.55 9.41 13.55
C ALA A 235 -3.34 10.33 13.77
N TYR A 236 -2.89 11.03 12.72
CA TYR A 236 -1.79 12.00 12.86
C TYR A 236 -2.15 13.19 13.77
N GLU A 237 -3.37 13.73 13.67
CA GLU A 237 -3.85 14.79 14.57
C GLU A 237 -3.90 14.34 16.05
N LYS A 238 -4.14 13.05 16.32
CA LYS A 238 -4.09 12.51 17.68
C LYS A 238 -2.65 12.43 18.18
N LEU A 239 -1.73 11.95 17.35
CA LEU A 239 -0.30 11.86 17.70
C LEU A 239 0.33 13.24 17.94
N GLU A 240 -0.14 14.26 17.21
CA GLU A 240 0.23 15.67 17.43
C GLU A 240 -0.22 16.16 18.81
N LYS A 241 -1.48 15.88 19.19
CA LYS A 241 -2.01 16.23 20.52
C LYS A 241 -1.30 15.49 21.65
N GLU A 242 -0.86 14.26 21.40
CA GLU A 242 -0.01 13.48 22.31
C GLU A 242 1.44 13.96 22.36
N LYS A 243 1.81 14.98 21.55
CA LYS A 243 3.17 15.54 21.42
C LYS A 243 4.22 14.52 20.97
N LYS A 244 3.80 13.46 20.29
CA LYS A 244 4.68 12.48 19.64
C LYS A 244 5.16 12.94 18.27
N LEU A 245 4.42 13.86 17.63
CA LEU A 245 4.78 14.46 16.35
C LEU A 245 4.78 15.99 16.46
N SER A 246 5.68 16.62 15.70
CA SER A 246 5.66 18.08 15.47
C SER A 246 4.64 18.44 14.40
N GLU A 247 4.14 19.68 14.43
CA GLU A 247 3.24 20.24 13.39
C GLU A 247 3.83 20.11 11.99
N ASP A 248 5.14 20.30 11.84
CA ASP A 248 5.81 20.21 10.54
C ASP A 248 5.85 18.78 10.01
N ASN A 249 6.09 17.80 10.90
CA ASN A 249 6.03 16.38 10.52
C ASN A 249 4.63 15.99 10.05
N VAL A 250 3.58 16.49 10.71
CA VAL A 250 2.19 16.21 10.31
C VAL A 250 1.89 16.75 8.92
N LYS A 251 2.40 17.94 8.58
CA LYS A 251 2.25 18.51 7.22
C LYS A 251 2.93 17.62 6.18
N ASP A 252 4.17 17.21 6.43
CA ASP A 252 4.91 16.34 5.50
C ASP A 252 4.21 14.99 5.30
N LEU A 253 3.82 14.34 6.40
CA LEU A 253 3.09 13.07 6.40
C LEU A 253 1.73 13.18 5.69
N SER A 254 1.02 14.30 5.87
CA SER A 254 -0.25 14.54 5.17
C SER A 254 -0.06 14.63 3.65
N SER A 255 1.05 15.23 3.21
CA SER A 255 1.39 15.33 1.80
C SER A 255 1.73 13.97 1.21
N ASP A 256 2.42 13.11 1.96
CA ASP A 256 2.78 11.76 1.55
C ASP A 256 1.55 10.85 1.44
N VAL A 257 0.64 10.90 2.43
CA VAL A 257 -0.63 10.16 2.38
C VAL A 257 -1.50 10.61 1.20
N GLN A 258 -1.50 11.92 0.89
CA GLN A 258 -2.23 12.42 -0.26
C GLN A 258 -1.71 11.82 -1.57
N LYS A 259 -0.38 11.78 -1.78
CA LYS A 259 0.25 11.14 -2.95
C LYS A 259 -0.14 9.66 -3.06
N LEU A 260 -0.07 8.92 -1.95
CA LEU A 260 -0.46 7.51 -1.91
C LEU A 260 -1.92 7.32 -2.34
N ILE A 261 -2.84 8.10 -1.76
CA ILE A 261 -4.28 8.02 -2.08
C ILE A 261 -4.57 8.39 -3.53
N ASP A 262 -3.88 9.38 -4.09
CA ASP A 262 -4.05 9.78 -5.48
C ASP A 262 -3.61 8.67 -6.45
N ASP A 263 -2.56 7.92 -6.11
CA ASP A 263 -2.14 6.76 -6.91
C ASP A 263 -3.15 5.60 -6.87
N TYR A 264 -3.76 5.32 -5.71
CA TYR A 264 -4.85 4.34 -5.64
C TYR A 264 -6.12 4.83 -6.34
N THR A 265 -6.41 6.14 -6.31
CA THR A 265 -7.53 6.72 -7.05
C THR A 265 -7.35 6.53 -8.56
N LYS A 266 -6.13 6.76 -9.08
CA LYS A 266 -5.80 6.46 -10.48
C LYS A 266 -5.99 4.98 -10.81
N LYS A 267 -5.63 4.06 -9.91
CA LYS A 267 -5.89 2.61 -10.10
C LYS A 267 -7.38 2.29 -10.19
N VAL A 268 -8.23 2.96 -9.40
CA VAL A 268 -9.69 2.81 -9.52
C VAL A 268 -10.18 3.32 -10.87
N ASP A 269 -9.70 4.48 -11.31
CA ASP A 269 -10.09 5.06 -12.60
C ASP A 269 -9.63 4.20 -13.79
N THR A 270 -8.46 3.56 -13.71
CA THR A 270 -8.00 2.65 -14.78
C THR A 270 -8.87 1.39 -14.85
N LEU A 271 -9.22 0.80 -13.70
CA LEU A 271 -10.12 -0.36 -13.63
C LEU A 271 -11.52 0.01 -14.16
N PHE A 272 -12.04 1.17 -13.76
CA PHE A 272 -13.33 1.66 -14.25
C PHE A 272 -13.32 1.86 -15.78
N LYS A 273 -12.31 2.54 -16.32
CA LYS A 273 -12.16 2.77 -17.77
C LYS A 273 -12.01 1.46 -18.54
N GLN A 274 -11.33 0.46 -17.98
CA GLN A 274 -11.24 -0.87 -18.59
C GLN A 274 -12.62 -1.53 -18.68
N LYS A 275 -13.40 -1.48 -17.59
CA LYS A 275 -14.73 -2.10 -17.53
C LYS A 275 -15.76 -1.38 -18.38
N GLU A 276 -15.70 -0.06 -18.44
CA GLU A 276 -16.55 0.76 -19.30
C GLU A 276 -16.27 0.48 -20.79
N LYS A 277 -15.00 0.39 -21.17
CA LYS A 277 -14.61 -0.02 -22.54
C LYS A 277 -15.12 -1.42 -22.87
N GLU A 278 -15.09 -2.36 -21.93
CA GLU A 278 -15.63 -3.70 -22.12
C GLU A 278 -17.15 -3.68 -22.38
N LEU A 279 -17.90 -2.81 -21.71
CA LEU A 279 -19.35 -2.67 -21.91
C LEU A 279 -19.73 -1.99 -23.23
N LEU A 280 -18.91 -1.05 -23.71
CA LEU A 280 -19.21 -0.26 -24.91
C LEU A 280 -18.69 -0.89 -26.21
N LYS A 281 -17.62 -1.68 -26.15
CA LYS A 281 -17.05 -2.32 -27.34
C LYS A 281 -17.93 -3.48 -27.83
N VAL A 282 -18.24 -3.45 -29.13
CA VAL A 282 -18.65 -4.59 -29.96
C VAL A 282 -17.64 -4.70 -31.08
#